data_AF-A0AA40LM80-F1
#
_entry.id   AF-A0AA40LM80-F1
#
_cell.length_a   1.000
_cell.length_b   1.000
_cell.length_c   1.000
_cell.angle_alpha   90.00
_cell.angle_beta   90.00
_cell.angle_gamma   90.00
#
_symmetry.space_group_name_H-M   'P 1'
#
loop_
_entity.id
_entity.type
_entity.pdbx_description
1 polymer ?
#
loop_
_entity_poly.entity_id
_entity_poly.type
_entity_poly.pdbx_seq_one_letter_code
_entity_poly.pdbx_strand_id
1 'polypeptide(L)'
;MAPVGRYLLKVHIDSFQGSVTAYQLGEFILLFNPWCSGDAVFLDSEPQRQEYVMNDYGFIYQGNKNWIRPCPWNYGQFEENIINICLELLDKSLNFQIDPATDCALRGSPVYISRVVCAMINSNDDKGVLNGKWSENFSDGTNPGEWTGSVAILKQWHATGCQPVRYGQCWVFAAIMCT
;
A
#
# COMPACT_ATOMS: atom_id res chain seq x y z
N MET A 1 -15.96 11.31 0.02
CA MET A 1 -14.86 11.26 -0.98
C MET A 1 -15.05 10.04 -1.84
N ALA A 2 -14.56 10.07 -3.08
CA ALA A 2 -14.61 8.89 -3.94
C ALA A 2 -13.70 7.79 -3.40
N PRO A 3 -14.10 6.50 -3.45
CA PRO A 3 -13.22 5.40 -3.09
C PRO A 3 -11.93 5.36 -3.91
N VAL A 4 -10.80 5.06 -3.27
CA VAL A 4 -9.55 4.79 -4.01
C VAL A 4 -9.58 3.38 -4.58
N GLY A 5 -8.96 3.17 -5.75
CA GLY A 5 -8.91 1.87 -6.40
C GLY A 5 -8.90 1.93 -7.92
N ARG A 6 -9.12 0.76 -8.55
CA ARG A 6 -9.24 0.62 -10.00
C ARG A 6 -10.68 0.91 -10.42
N TYR A 7 -10.81 1.65 -11.51
CA TYR A 7 -12.10 2.02 -12.11
C TYR A 7 -12.14 1.61 -13.57
N LEU A 8 -13.31 1.13 -13.99
CA LEU A 8 -13.65 0.86 -15.38
C LEU A 8 -14.55 1.98 -15.91
N LEU A 9 -14.09 2.70 -16.93
CA LEU A 9 -14.85 3.79 -17.54
C LEU A 9 -15.67 3.26 -18.72
N LYS A 10 -16.99 3.48 -18.67
CA LYS A 10 -17.92 3.18 -19.76
C LYS A 10 -18.68 4.44 -20.16
N VAL A 11 -18.91 4.61 -21.46
CA VAL A 11 -19.80 5.66 -21.99
C VAL A 11 -21.06 5.03 -22.55
N HIS A 12 -22.20 5.58 -22.16
CA HIS A 12 -23.50 5.22 -22.71
C HIS A 12 -23.90 6.27 -23.74
N ILE A 13 -24.10 5.84 -24.99
CA ILE A 13 -24.58 6.70 -26.06
C ILE A 13 -26.04 6.36 -26.28
N ASP A 14 -26.92 7.30 -25.94
CA ASP A 14 -28.34 7.21 -26.23
C ASP A 14 -28.61 7.86 -27.60
N SER A 15 -29.16 7.07 -28.52
CA SER A 15 -29.49 7.54 -29.87
C SER A 15 -31.01 7.63 -29.97
N PHE A 16 -31.52 8.77 -30.43
CA PHE A 16 -32.97 9.08 -30.49
C PHE A 16 -33.87 8.03 -31.17
N GLN A 17 -33.31 7.04 -31.88
CA GLN A 17 -34.04 5.99 -32.58
C GLN A 17 -33.44 4.59 -32.40
N GLY A 18 -32.50 4.37 -31.47
CA GLY A 18 -31.76 3.11 -31.34
C GLY A 18 -31.60 2.61 -29.91
N SER A 19 -31.11 1.37 -29.76
CA SER A 19 -30.78 0.80 -28.45
C SER A 19 -29.61 1.55 -27.80
N VAL A 20 -29.68 1.79 -26.49
CA VAL A 20 -28.55 2.30 -25.69
C VAL A 20 -27.35 1.38 -25.90
N THR A 21 -26.25 1.93 -26.42
CA THR A 21 -25.00 1.19 -26.60
C THR A 21 -23.99 1.66 -25.57
N ALA A 22 -23.41 0.73 -24.81
CA ALA A 22 -22.38 1.00 -23.83
C ALA A 22 -21.00 0.64 -24.40
N TYR A 23 -20.08 1.59 -24.43
CA TYR A 23 -18.71 1.39 -24.89
C TYR A 23 -17.75 1.47 -23.71
N GLN A 24 -16.89 0.46 -23.55
CA GLN A 24 -15.81 0.48 -22.58
C GLN A 24 -14.65 1.34 -23.13
N LEU A 25 -14.31 2.41 -22.41
CA LEU A 25 -13.27 3.34 -22.83
C LEU A 25 -11.88 2.97 -22.28
N GLY A 26 -11.83 2.36 -21.09
CA GLY A 26 -10.58 1.95 -20.48
C GLY A 26 -10.66 1.87 -18.97
N GLU A 27 -9.50 1.71 -18.34
CA GLU A 27 -9.34 1.62 -16.90
C GLU A 27 -8.45 2.75 -16.38
N PHE A 28 -8.67 3.18 -15.15
CA PHE A 28 -7.80 4.12 -14.46
C PHE A 28 -7.72 3.81 -12.96
N ILE A 29 -6.69 4.32 -12.31
CA ILE A 29 -6.53 4.24 -10.86
C ILE A 29 -6.86 5.62 -10.27
N LEU A 30 -7.72 5.63 -9.25
CA LEU A 30 -7.99 6.80 -8.43
C LEU A 30 -7.33 6.65 -7.07
N LEU A 31 -6.56 7.66 -6.66
CA LEU A 31 -5.89 7.73 -5.35
C LEU A 31 -6.40 8.94 -4.55
N PHE A 32 -6.03 8.98 -3.27
CA PHE A 32 -6.23 10.16 -2.45
C PHE A 32 -5.47 11.37 -3.01
N ASN A 33 -5.95 12.59 -2.76
CA ASN A 33 -5.36 13.80 -3.33
C ASN A 33 -4.90 14.80 -2.24
N PRO A 34 -3.63 14.73 -1.80
CA PRO A 34 -3.05 15.66 -0.82
C PRO A 34 -2.97 17.13 -1.28
N TRP A 35 -3.17 17.43 -2.57
CA TRP A 35 -3.18 18.80 -3.12
C TRP A 35 -4.58 19.43 -3.14
N CYS A 36 -5.63 18.64 -2.95
CA CYS A 36 -7.01 19.12 -3.00
C CYS A 36 -7.47 19.53 -1.60
N SER A 37 -7.78 20.81 -1.39
CA SER A 37 -8.25 21.34 -0.10
C SER A 37 -9.58 20.75 0.38
N GLY A 38 -10.33 20.07 -0.50
CA GLY A 38 -11.56 19.36 -0.17
C GLY A 38 -11.36 17.87 0.16
N ASP A 39 -10.15 17.34 0.05
CA ASP A 39 -9.80 15.96 0.40
C ASP A 39 -9.40 15.89 1.89
N ALA A 40 -9.73 14.79 2.57
CA ALA A 40 -9.40 14.61 3.98
C ALA A 40 -7.90 14.39 4.21
N VAL A 41 -7.13 14.04 3.18
CA VAL A 41 -5.66 13.94 3.25
C VAL A 41 -4.95 15.23 2.82
N PHE A 42 -5.67 16.34 2.64
CA PHE A 42 -5.07 17.61 2.26
C PHE A 42 -3.95 18.00 3.22
N LEU A 43 -2.82 18.38 2.65
CA LEU A 43 -1.65 18.84 3.40
C LEU A 43 -1.14 20.11 2.77
N ASP A 44 -1.40 21.27 3.38
CA ASP A 44 -1.18 22.60 2.75
C ASP A 44 0.27 22.88 2.33
N SER A 45 1.24 22.40 3.11
CA SER A 45 2.67 22.67 2.89
C SER A 45 3.24 21.86 1.72
N GLU A 46 3.64 22.55 0.65
CA GLU A 46 4.31 21.93 -0.51
C GLU A 46 5.59 21.15 -0.11
N PRO A 47 6.52 21.71 0.69
CA PRO A 47 7.68 20.94 1.15
C PRO A 47 7.32 19.65 1.90
N GLN A 48 6.25 19.66 2.70
CA GLN A 48 5.80 18.46 3.42
C GLN A 48 5.16 17.44 2.47
N ARG A 49 4.40 17.88 1.45
CA ARG A 49 3.89 16.96 0.41
C ARG A 49 5.03 16.30 -0.37
N GLN A 50 6.07 17.08 -0.69
CA GLN A 50 7.25 16.53 -1.35
C GLN A 50 7.94 15.46 -0.50
N GLU A 51 8.09 15.69 0.81
CA GLU A 51 8.71 14.71 1.71
C GLU A 51 7.81 13.50 2.02
N TYR A 52 6.54 13.71 2.36
CA TYR A 52 5.68 12.65 2.89
C TYR A 52 4.92 11.86 1.82
N VAL A 53 4.95 12.30 0.56
CA VAL A 53 4.23 11.65 -0.55
C VAL A 53 5.17 11.35 -1.72
N MET A 54 5.95 12.36 -2.15
CA MET A 54 6.75 12.25 -3.37
C MET A 54 8.16 11.72 -3.16
N ASN A 55 8.70 11.76 -1.94
CA ASN A 55 10.02 11.24 -1.67
C ASN A 55 9.92 9.72 -1.47
N ASP A 56 10.60 8.95 -2.33
CA ASP A 56 10.60 7.49 -2.32
C ASP A 56 11.85 6.89 -1.66
N TYR A 57 12.65 7.76 -1.03
CA TYR A 57 13.83 7.39 -0.29
C TYR A 57 13.89 8.14 1.04
N GLY A 58 14.19 7.43 2.12
CA GLY A 58 14.22 8.05 3.44
C GLY A 58 15.20 7.39 4.40
N PHE A 59 15.08 7.77 5.67
CA PHE A 59 15.91 7.25 6.74
C PHE A 59 15.04 6.76 7.90
N ILE A 60 15.36 5.57 8.39
CA ILE A 60 14.78 5.03 9.61
C ILE A 60 15.87 5.05 10.67
N TYR A 61 15.61 5.74 11.79
CA TYR A 61 16.57 5.85 12.87
C TYR A 61 16.55 4.58 13.74
N GLN A 62 17.73 3.99 13.93
CA GLN A 62 17.94 2.78 14.71
C GLN A 62 19.05 2.97 15.74
N GLY A 63 19.36 1.90 16.49
CA GLY A 63 20.36 1.91 17.55
C GLY A 63 19.72 2.08 18.92
N ASN A 64 20.31 2.92 19.78
CA ASN A 64 19.79 3.17 21.12
C ASN A 64 19.92 4.65 21.49
N LYS A 65 19.37 5.04 22.65
CA LYS A 65 19.34 6.44 23.12
C LYS A 65 20.70 7.16 23.14
N ASN A 66 21.80 6.41 23.22
CA ASN A 66 23.16 6.94 23.27
C ASN A 66 23.88 6.86 21.91
N TRP A 67 23.41 6.00 21.00
CA TRP A 67 23.98 5.79 19.65
C TRP A 67 22.85 5.62 18.63
N ILE A 68 22.26 6.74 18.24
CA ILE A 68 21.25 6.81 17.18
C ILE A 68 21.97 6.78 15.83
N ARG A 69 21.53 5.91 14.93
CA ARG A 69 22.10 5.77 13.58
C ARG A 69 21.00 5.90 12.53
N PRO A 70 21.18 6.75 11.51
CA PRO A 70 20.26 6.76 10.37
C PRO A 70 20.52 5.52 9.51
N CYS A 71 19.47 4.77 9.21
CA CYS A 71 19.51 3.65 8.27
C CYS A 71 18.73 4.05 7.01
N PRO A 72 19.39 4.18 5.86
CA PRO A 72 18.70 4.53 4.62
C PRO A 72 17.70 3.44 4.24
N TRP A 73 16.59 3.84 3.63
CA TRP A 73 15.55 2.94 3.16
C TRP A 73 15.00 3.40 1.81
N ASN A 74 14.94 2.47 0.86
CA ASN A 74 14.23 2.68 -0.40
C ASN A 74 12.75 2.29 -0.23
N TYR A 75 11.87 3.27 -0.10
CA TYR A 75 10.42 3.02 -0.13
C TYR A 75 10.00 2.57 -1.52
N GLY A 76 10.38 3.35 -2.55
CA GLY A 76 10.22 2.97 -3.96
C GLY A 76 8.76 2.83 -4.38
N GLN A 77 7.86 3.67 -3.87
CA GLN A 77 6.42 3.61 -4.19
C GLN A 77 6.11 3.83 -5.68
N PHE A 78 7.04 4.44 -6.45
CA PHE A 78 6.91 4.64 -7.89
C PHE A 78 7.56 3.54 -8.75
N GLU A 79 8.19 2.55 -8.12
CA GLU A 79 8.79 1.43 -8.83
C GLU A 79 7.73 0.59 -9.55
N GLU A 80 8.16 -0.07 -10.62
CA GLU A 80 7.26 -0.83 -11.48
C GLU A 80 6.39 -1.81 -10.68
N ASN A 81 5.08 -1.76 -10.93
CA ASN A 81 4.06 -2.63 -10.36
C ASN A 81 3.77 -2.43 -8.86
N ILE A 82 4.46 -1.54 -8.14
CA ILE A 82 4.24 -1.36 -6.69
C ILE A 82 2.81 -0.89 -6.39
N ILE A 83 2.31 0.12 -7.11
CA ILE A 83 0.93 0.57 -6.93
C ILE A 83 -0.11 -0.55 -7.14
N ASN A 84 0.14 -1.45 -8.10
CA ASN A 84 -0.75 -2.56 -8.36
C ASN A 84 -0.74 -3.58 -7.22
N ILE A 85 0.42 -3.82 -6.62
CA ILE A 85 0.60 -4.69 -5.45
C ILE A 85 -0.09 -4.07 -4.21
N CYS A 86 0.07 -2.76 -3.99
CA CYS A 86 -0.61 -2.07 -2.89
C CYS A 86 -2.14 -2.13 -3.02
N LEU A 87 -2.68 -2.08 -4.24
CA LEU A 87 -4.10 -2.29 -4.49
C LEU A 87 -4.53 -3.74 -4.27
N GLU A 88 -3.72 -4.72 -4.70
CA GLU A 88 -3.98 -6.15 -4.42
C GLU A 88 -3.99 -6.44 -2.92
N LEU A 89 -3.12 -5.79 -2.14
CA LEU A 89 -3.09 -5.90 -0.68
C LEU A 89 -4.45 -5.58 -0.04
N LEU A 90 -5.15 -4.54 -0.53
CA LEU A 90 -6.50 -4.22 -0.05
C LEU A 90 -7.50 -5.34 -0.40
N ASP A 91 -7.39 -5.93 -1.58
CA ASP A 91 -8.24 -7.03 -2.06
C ASP A 91 -7.95 -8.37 -1.35
N LYS A 92 -6.79 -8.48 -0.69
CA LYS A 92 -6.44 -9.65 0.15
C LYS A 92 -6.86 -9.50 1.61
N SER A 93 -7.32 -8.33 2.03
CA SER A 93 -7.75 -8.12 3.41
C SER A 93 -8.92 -9.01 3.82
N LEU A 94 -9.01 -9.35 5.13
CA LEU A 94 -10.19 -10.04 5.65
C LEU A 94 -11.47 -9.23 5.42
N ASN A 95 -11.39 -7.91 5.52
CA ASN A 95 -12.50 -7.01 5.26
C ASN A 95 -13.09 -7.22 3.86
N PHE A 96 -12.22 -7.23 2.83
CA PHE A 96 -12.64 -7.50 1.46
C PHE A 96 -13.16 -8.93 1.29
N GLN A 97 -12.51 -9.92 1.91
CA GLN A 97 -12.96 -11.32 1.81
C GLN A 97 -14.34 -11.56 2.43
N ILE A 98 -14.69 -10.82 3.48
CA ILE A 98 -15.98 -10.93 4.17
C ILE A 98 -17.09 -10.20 3.40
N ASP A 99 -16.85 -8.95 3.01
CA ASP A 99 -17.82 -8.13 2.27
C ASP A 99 -17.10 -7.18 1.29
N PRO A 100 -16.87 -7.65 0.04
CA PRO A 100 -16.18 -6.84 -0.98
C PRO A 100 -16.89 -5.53 -1.30
N ALA A 101 -18.23 -5.49 -1.24
CA ALA A 101 -19.00 -4.32 -1.62
C ALA A 101 -18.85 -3.22 -0.56
N THR A 102 -18.98 -3.60 0.72
CA THR A 102 -18.78 -2.67 1.83
C THR A 102 -17.32 -2.23 1.92
N ASP A 103 -16.35 -3.13 1.78
CA ASP A 103 -14.92 -2.78 1.76
C ASP A 103 -14.64 -1.73 0.68
N CYS A 104 -15.02 -2.00 -0.58
CA CYS A 104 -14.84 -1.07 -1.70
C CYS A 104 -15.47 0.30 -1.41
N ALA A 105 -16.67 0.35 -0.85
CA ALA A 105 -17.35 1.61 -0.52
C ALA A 105 -16.61 2.41 0.57
N LEU A 106 -15.94 1.73 1.50
CA LEU A 106 -15.20 2.35 2.60
C LEU A 106 -13.80 2.82 2.20
N ARG A 107 -13.27 2.41 1.04
CA ARG A 107 -11.95 2.85 0.53
C ARG A 107 -11.85 4.36 0.26
N GLY A 108 -12.94 5.11 0.37
CA GLY A 108 -12.92 6.58 0.34
C GLY A 108 -12.47 7.22 1.65
N SER A 109 -12.25 6.44 2.72
CA SER A 109 -11.84 6.92 4.04
C SER A 109 -10.37 6.60 4.30
N PRO A 110 -9.48 7.62 4.47
CA PRO A 110 -8.07 7.35 4.79
C PRO A 110 -7.94 6.63 6.14
N VAL A 111 -8.81 6.91 7.11
CA VAL A 111 -8.84 6.21 8.41
C VAL A 111 -9.10 4.71 8.25
N TYR A 112 -10.01 4.35 7.34
CA TYR A 112 -10.31 2.94 7.06
C TYR A 112 -9.12 2.26 6.37
N ILE A 113 -8.62 2.86 5.29
CA ILE A 113 -7.47 2.33 4.54
C ILE A 113 -6.26 2.15 5.46
N SER A 114 -5.93 3.13 6.30
CA SER A 114 -4.80 3.00 7.24
C SER A 114 -4.95 1.81 8.19
N ARG A 115 -6.17 1.50 8.64
CA ARG A 115 -6.43 0.33 9.51
C ARG A 115 -6.27 -0.98 8.75
N VAL A 116 -6.81 -1.07 7.53
CA VAL A 116 -6.68 -2.26 6.67
C VAL A 116 -5.22 -2.52 6.33
N VAL A 117 -4.48 -1.49 5.91
CA VAL A 117 -3.04 -1.61 5.61
C VAL A 117 -2.26 -2.04 6.86
N CYS A 118 -2.50 -1.40 8.02
CA CYS A 118 -1.83 -1.76 9.26
C CYS A 118 -2.02 -3.24 9.65
N ALA A 119 -3.23 -3.78 9.45
CA ALA A 119 -3.49 -5.20 9.67
C ALA A 119 -2.75 -6.08 8.65
N MET A 120 -2.83 -5.70 7.36
CA MET A 120 -2.28 -6.47 6.25
C MET A 120 -0.76 -6.47 6.12
N ILE A 121 -0.02 -5.54 6.74
CA ILE A 121 1.46 -5.65 6.74
C ILE A 121 1.90 -6.85 7.62
N ASN A 122 1.14 -7.19 8.67
CA ASN A 122 1.46 -8.28 9.58
C ASN A 122 0.80 -9.61 9.18
N SER A 123 1.55 -10.72 9.26
CA SER A 123 1.04 -12.03 8.84
C SER A 123 0.30 -12.85 9.90
N ASN A 124 0.23 -12.40 11.15
CA ASN A 124 -0.23 -13.25 12.27
C ASN A 124 -1.71 -13.68 12.16
N ASP A 125 -2.57 -12.82 11.62
CA ASP A 125 -4.03 -13.06 11.57
C ASP A 125 -4.55 -13.15 10.12
N ASP A 126 -4.07 -12.27 9.24
CA ASP A 126 -4.69 -12.03 7.93
C ASP A 126 -3.89 -12.61 6.74
N LYS A 127 -2.84 -13.41 7.00
CA LYS A 127 -1.84 -13.81 6.00
C LYS A 127 -1.27 -12.60 5.23
N GLY A 128 -1.02 -11.52 5.96
CA GLY A 128 -0.43 -10.29 5.47
C GLY A 128 1.00 -10.42 4.93
N VAL A 129 1.61 -9.29 4.62
CA VAL A 129 2.84 -9.19 3.83
C VAL A 129 4.04 -9.86 4.48
N LEU A 130 4.26 -9.63 5.78
CA LEU A 130 5.53 -9.92 6.43
C LEU A 130 5.36 -10.76 7.70
N ASN A 131 6.19 -11.78 7.82
CA ASN A 131 6.27 -12.63 9.01
C ASN A 131 7.34 -12.09 9.98
N GLY A 132 6.94 -11.78 11.21
CA GLY A 132 7.82 -11.20 12.22
C GLY A 132 8.70 -12.23 12.92
N LYS A 133 10.00 -11.96 13.08
CA LYS A 133 10.91 -12.83 13.84
C LYS A 133 11.97 -12.02 14.59
N TRP A 134 11.99 -12.21 15.91
CA TRP A 134 12.92 -11.55 16.83
C TRP A 134 13.97 -12.51 17.44
N SER A 135 13.88 -13.80 17.14
CA SER A 135 14.94 -14.77 17.48
C SER A 135 16.06 -14.72 16.44
N GLU A 136 17.29 -15.05 16.86
CA GLU A 136 18.51 -14.84 16.04
C GLU A 136 18.73 -15.88 14.92
N ASN A 137 17.83 -16.86 14.75
CA ASN A 137 17.97 -17.85 13.68
C ASN A 137 17.08 -17.52 12.49
N PHE A 138 17.67 -17.05 11.39
CA PHE A 138 16.97 -16.72 10.15
C PHE A 138 17.26 -17.71 9.01
N SER A 139 17.71 -18.93 9.29
CA SER A 139 18.18 -19.88 8.25
C SER A 139 17.17 -20.19 7.13
N ASP A 140 15.88 -19.99 7.37
CA ASP A 140 14.78 -20.27 6.45
C ASP A 140 14.12 -19.00 5.87
N GLY A 141 14.79 -17.85 5.98
CA GLY A 141 14.32 -16.57 5.42
C GLY A 141 15.44 -15.54 5.35
N THR A 142 15.08 -14.29 5.12
CA THR A 142 16.03 -13.17 5.11
C THR A 142 16.18 -12.60 6.52
N ASN A 143 17.42 -12.26 6.91
CA ASN A 143 17.65 -11.55 8.16
C ASN A 143 17.03 -10.14 8.08
N PRO A 144 16.17 -9.73 9.04
CA PRO A 144 15.51 -8.42 9.00
C PRO A 144 16.46 -7.22 8.84
N GLY A 145 17.72 -7.34 9.27
CA GLY A 145 18.74 -6.30 9.11
C GLY A 145 19.35 -6.17 7.71
N GLU A 146 19.08 -7.12 6.81
CA GLU A 146 19.57 -7.12 5.42
C GLU A 146 18.63 -6.38 4.47
N TRP A 147 17.38 -6.14 4.86
CA TRP A 147 16.46 -5.36 4.06
C TRP A 147 16.90 -3.90 3.99
N THR A 148 16.96 -3.36 2.77
CA THR A 148 17.29 -1.95 2.50
C THR A 148 16.15 -1.21 1.80
N GLY A 149 15.00 -1.85 1.62
CA GLY A 149 13.86 -1.29 0.91
C GLY A 149 12.62 -2.16 0.89
N SER A 150 11.47 -1.54 0.62
CA SER A 150 10.15 -2.20 0.62
C SER A 150 9.84 -2.95 -0.67
N VAL A 151 10.40 -2.48 -1.79
CA VAL A 151 10.11 -2.97 -3.16
C VAL A 151 10.33 -4.47 -3.31
N ALA A 152 11.47 -4.97 -2.84
CA ALA A 152 11.81 -6.39 -2.94
C ALA A 152 10.83 -7.26 -2.13
N ILE A 153 10.43 -6.80 -0.96
CA ILE A 153 9.50 -7.50 -0.07
C ILE A 153 8.11 -7.57 -0.71
N LEU A 154 7.58 -6.44 -1.17
CA LEU A 154 6.26 -6.38 -1.82
C LEU A 154 6.21 -7.21 -3.11
N LYS A 155 7.25 -7.13 -3.94
CA LYS A 155 7.34 -7.96 -5.17
C LYS A 155 7.44 -9.45 -4.84
N GLN A 156 8.18 -9.83 -3.80
CA GLN A 156 8.26 -11.24 -3.36
C GLN A 156 6.92 -11.73 -2.82
N TRP A 157 6.23 -10.94 -2.00
CA TRP A 157 4.89 -11.27 -1.49
C TRP A 157 3.92 -11.51 -2.66
N HIS A 158 3.88 -10.59 -3.63
CA HIS A 158 3.07 -10.74 -4.84
C HIS A 158 3.43 -12.00 -5.64
N ALA A 159 4.71 -12.18 -5.98
CA ALA A 159 5.20 -13.28 -6.82
C ALA A 159 4.98 -14.67 -6.21
N THR A 160 4.90 -14.76 -4.88
CA THR A 160 4.64 -16.01 -4.17
C THR A 160 3.14 -16.29 -3.97
N GLY A 161 2.25 -15.54 -4.62
CA GLY A 161 0.81 -15.70 -4.47
C GLY A 161 0.31 -15.16 -3.13
N CYS A 162 0.84 -14.00 -2.73
CA CYS A 162 0.50 -13.31 -1.49
C CYS A 162 0.83 -14.13 -0.23
N GLN A 163 1.93 -14.90 -0.26
CA GLN A 163 2.39 -15.62 0.92
C GLN A 163 3.31 -14.74 1.77
N PRO A 164 3.23 -14.81 3.11
CA PRO A 164 4.04 -13.98 3.99
C PRO A 164 5.55 -14.12 3.73
N VAL A 165 6.22 -12.99 3.54
CA VAL A 165 7.67 -12.90 3.37
C VAL A 165 8.36 -13.07 4.72
N ARG A 166 9.46 -13.82 4.73
CA ARG A 166 10.29 -14.09 5.92
C ARG A 166 11.61 -13.32 5.79
N TYR A 167 12.03 -12.47 6.73
CA TYR A 167 11.38 -12.05 7.98
C TYR A 167 11.42 -10.53 8.16
N GLY A 168 10.62 -10.04 9.10
CA GLY A 168 10.56 -8.64 9.50
C GLY A 168 10.80 -8.40 10.98
N GLN A 169 11.23 -7.17 11.29
CA GLN A 169 11.15 -6.57 12.61
C GLN A 169 10.50 -5.18 12.49
N CYS A 170 10.27 -4.52 13.63
CA CYS A 170 9.39 -3.34 13.71
C CYS A 170 9.69 -2.24 12.67
N TRP A 171 10.96 -1.94 12.37
CA TRP A 171 11.30 -0.94 11.36
C TRP A 171 10.94 -1.39 9.94
N VAL A 172 11.07 -2.68 9.64
CA VAL A 172 10.71 -3.25 8.33
C VAL A 172 9.19 -3.16 8.12
N PHE A 173 8.40 -3.49 9.15
CA PHE A 173 6.93 -3.30 9.12
C PHE A 173 6.56 -1.84 8.86
N ALA A 174 7.15 -0.91 9.62
CA ALA A 174 6.87 0.51 9.47
C ALA A 174 7.25 1.03 8.07
N ALA A 175 8.36 0.54 7.51
CA ALA A 175 8.82 0.98 6.21
C ALA A 175 7.94 0.49 5.06
N ILE A 176 7.49 -0.76 5.10
CA ILE A 176 6.52 -1.29 4.13
C ILE A 176 5.19 -0.57 4.26
N MET A 177 4.73 -0.27 5.48
CA MET A 177 3.49 0.49 5.70
C MET A 177 3.56 1.91 5.13
N CYS A 178 4.76 2.49 5.09
CA CYS A 178 5.00 3.81 4.52
C CYS A 178 5.05 3.81 2.98
N THR A 179 5.39 2.67 2.37
CA THR A 179 5.44 2.47 0.91
C THR A 179 4.05 2.22 0.35
#